data_AF-A0AAU4DGX3-F1
#
_entry.id   AF-A0AAU4DGX3-F1
#
_cell.length_a   1.000
_cell.length_b   1.000
_cell.length_c   1.000
_cell.angle_alpha   90.00
_cell.angle_beta   90.00
_cell.angle_gamma   90.00
#
_symmetry.space_group_name_H-M   'P 1'
#
loop_
_entity.id
_entity.type
_entity.pdbx_description
1 polymer ?
#
loop_
_entity_poly.entity_id
_entity_poly.type
_entity_poly.pdbx_seq_one_letter_code
_entity_poly.pdbx_strand_id
1 'polypeptide(L)' 'MGAVRTGRLAMHEDIVARAGFLLRELRLTPEEAQQRLADWFPELEREERIRYVREARLSAGDAPGRRPGGT' A
#
# COMPACT_ATOMS: atom_id res chain seq x y z
N MET A 1 23.83 12.17 -14.12
CA MET A 1 22.36 12.26 -14.26
C MET A 1 21.73 11.04 -13.60
N GLY A 2 20.92 11.21 -12.54
CA GLY A 2 20.33 10.07 -11.81
C GLY A 2 19.35 10.42 -10.68
N ALA A 3 19.14 11.70 -10.36
CA ALA A 3 18.38 12.11 -9.16
C ALA A 3 16.84 12.01 -9.28
N VAL A 4 16.29 11.92 -10.49
CA VAL A 4 14.82 11.91 -10.69
C VAL A 4 14.15 10.57 -10.42
N ARG A 5 14.90 9.45 -10.43
CA ARG A 5 14.33 8.14 -10.11
C ARG A 5 14.09 7.95 -8.61
N THR A 6 14.97 8.52 -7.78
CA THR A 6 14.98 8.29 -6.33
C THR A 6 13.79 8.94 -5.65
N GLY A 7 13.38 10.14 -6.08
CA GLY A 7 12.22 10.83 -5.51
C GLY A 7 10.90 10.09 -5.74
N ARG A 8 10.73 9.51 -6.94
CA ARG A 8 9.52 8.74 -7.27
C ARG A 8 9.47 7.39 -6.54
N LEU A 9 10.63 6.75 -6.36
CA LEU A 9 10.72 5.49 -5.60
C LEU A 9 10.45 5.71 -4.11
N ALA A 10 11.04 6.75 -3.51
CA ALA A 10 10.81 7.09 -2.10
C ALA A 10 9.33 7.42 -1.81
N MET A 11 8.67 8.15 -2.71
CA MET A 11 7.24 8.45 -2.58
C MET A 11 6.38 7.19 -2.73
N HIS A 12 6.72 6.30 -3.67
CA HIS A 12 6.03 5.02 -3.85
C HIS A 12 6.11 4.17 -2.58
N GLU A 13 7.31 4.00 -2.00
CA GLU A 13 7.51 3.23 -0.78
C GLU A 13 6.76 3.84 0.42
N ASP A 14 6.72 5.17 0.56
CA ASP A 14 5.95 5.85 1.60
C ASP A 14 4.44 5.59 1.47
N ILE A 15 3.90 5.67 0.25
CA ILE A 15 2.49 5.40 -0.01
C ILE A 15 2.14 3.94 0.34
N VAL A 16 2.98 2.98 -0.04
CA VAL A 16 2.77 1.55 0.29
C VAL A 16 2.84 1.34 1.81
N ALA A 17 3.81 1.96 2.50
CA ALA A 17 3.94 1.86 3.95
C ALA A 17 2.70 2.43 4.68
N ARG A 18 2.23 3.61 4.24
CA ARG A 18 1.01 4.23 4.77
C ARG A 18 -0.23 3.40 4.49
N ALA A 19 -0.38 2.88 3.27
CA ALA A 19 -1.46 1.95 2.93
C ALA A 19 -1.43 0.71 3.84
N GLY A 20 -0.24 0.16 4.11
CA GLY A 20 -0.07 -0.97 5.02
C GLY A 20 -0.47 -0.65 6.46
N PHE A 21 -0.11 0.54 6.96
CA PHE A 21 -0.53 1.03 8.27
C PHE A 21 -2.07 1.11 8.38
N LEU A 22 -2.73 1.69 7.37
CA LEU A 22 -4.19 1.80 7.32
C LEU A 22 -4.87 0.42 7.39
N LEU A 23 -4.34 -0.57 6.66
CA LEU A 23 -4.90 -1.92 6.62
C LEU A 23 -4.62 -2.73 7.89
N ARG A 24 -3.44 -2.59 8.50
CA ARG A 24 -2.98 -3.46 9.61
C ARG A 24 -3.23 -2.87 10.98
N GLU A 25 -2.80 -1.62 11.17
CA GLU A 25 -2.83 -0.96 12.48
C GLU A 25 -4.22 -0.37 12.73
N LEU A 26 -4.79 0.29 11.72
CA LEU A 26 -6.15 0.83 11.80
C LEU A 26 -7.24 -0.17 11.40
N ARG A 27 -6.86 -1.36 10.91
CA ARG A 27 -7.79 -2.44 10.50
C ARG A 27 -8.86 -1.97 9.51
N LEU A 28 -8.55 -0.97 8.68
CA LEU A 28 -9.48 -0.44 7.70
C LEU A 28 -9.69 -1.44 6.57
N THR A 29 -10.88 -1.39 5.97
CA THR A 29 -11.14 -2.10 4.72
C THR A 29 -10.29 -1.53 3.58
N PRO A 30 -10.03 -2.29 2.51
CA PRO A 30 -9.32 -1.77 1.35
C PRO A 30 -9.96 -0.52 0.73
N GLU A 31 -11.28 -0.38 0.81
CA GLU A 31 -12.01 0.78 0.29
C GLU A 31 -11.84 2.01 1.19
N GLU A 32 -11.85 1.84 2.51
CA GLU A 32 -11.56 2.92 3.46
C GLU A 32 -10.09 3.35 3.38
N ALA A 33 -9.17 2.40 3.23
CA ALA A 33 -7.75 2.70 3.05
C ALA A 33 -7.51 3.51 1.76
N GLN A 34 -8.22 3.18 0.67
CA GLN A 34 -8.18 3.97 -0.56
C GLN A 34 -8.69 5.40 -0.37
N GLN A 35 -9.78 5.58 0.39
CA GLN A 35 -10.31 6.91 0.69
C GLN A 35 -9.32 7.73 1.53
N ARG A 36 -8.75 7.13 2.57
CA ARG A 36 -7.74 7.78 3.41
C ARG A 36 -6.46 8.13 2.65
N LEU A 37 -6.04 7.29 1.70
CA LEU A 37 -4.93 7.62 0.80
C LEU A 37 -5.27 8.78 -0.13
N ALA A 38 -6.52 8.91 -0.57
CA ALA A 38 -6.94 10.05 -1.39
C ALA A 38 -6.88 11.36 -0.59
N ASP A 39 -7.21 11.33 0.70
CA ASP A 39 -7.10 12.50 1.58
C ASP A 39 -5.65 12.93 1.81
N TRP A 40 -4.72 11.96 1.92
CA TRP A 40 -3.30 12.23 2.14
C TRP A 40 -2.54 12.56 0.86
N PHE A 41 -2.96 11.97 -0.26
CA PHE A 41 -2.34 12.12 -1.57
C PHE A 41 -3.42 12.40 -2.62
N PRO A 42 -3.92 13.64 -2.67
CA PRO A 42 -5.00 14.01 -3.59
C PRO A 42 -4.59 13.94 -5.06
N GLU A 43 -3.28 13.95 -5.33
CA GLU A 43 -2.70 13.77 -6.66
C GLU A 43 -2.75 12.33 -7.18
N LEU A 44 -2.97 11.34 -6.31
CA LEU A 44 -3.06 9.94 -6.74
C LEU A 44 -4.36 9.69 -7.47
N GLU A 45 -4.28 9.11 -8.65
CA GLU A 45 -5.47 8.64 -9.34
C GLU A 45 -6.08 7.41 -8.66
N ARG A 46 -7.36 7.15 -8.94
CA ARG A 46 -8.08 6.01 -8.33
C ARG A 46 -7.35 4.68 -8.58
N GLU A 47 -6.85 4.47 -9.80
CA GLU A 47 -6.13 3.26 -10.18
C GLU A 47 -4.81 3.09 -9.40
N GLU A 48 -4.10 4.19 -9.18
CA GLU A 48 -2.87 4.18 -8.38
C GLU A 48 -3.17 3.82 -6.94
N ARG A 49 -4.20 4.42 -6.31
CA ARG A 49 -4.59 4.08 -4.94
C ARG A 49 -4.95 2.61 -4.78
N ILE A 50 -5.72 2.05 -5.73
CA ILE A 50 -6.07 0.62 -5.73
C ILE A 50 -4.79 -0.22 -5.79
N ARG A 51 -3.86 0.15 -6.69
CA ARG A 51 -2.58 -0.54 -6.84
C ARG A 51 -1.78 -0.51 -5.53
N TYR A 52 -1.60 0.66 -4.92
CA TYR A 52 -0.84 0.82 -3.68
C TYR A 52 -1.44 0.03 -2.51
N VAL A 53 -2.76 0.07 -2.34
CA VAL A 53 -3.46 -0.71 -1.30
C VAL A 53 -3.31 -2.21 -1.54
N ARG A 54 -3.38 -2.66 -2.80
CA ARG A 54 -3.16 -4.07 -3.14
C ARG A 54 -1.72 -4.49 -2.87
N GLU A 55 -0.73 -3.68 -3.25
CA GLU A 55 0.69 -3.94 -2.97
C GLU A 55 0.96 -4.00 -1.47
N ALA A 56 0.42 -3.06 -0.70
CA ALA A 56 0.53 -3.05 0.76
C ALA A 56 -0.08 -4.30 1.41
N ARG A 57 -1.23 -4.76 0.89
CA ARG A 57 -1.88 -5.99 1.36
C ARG A 57 -1.04 -7.24 1.07
N LEU A 58 -0.46 -7.33 -0.12
CA LEU A 58 0.45 -8.42 -0.50
C LEU A 58 1.74 -8.40 0.34
N SER A 59 2.32 -7.22 0.55
CA SER A 59 3.54 -7.01 1.34
C SER A 59 3.33 -7.29 2.84
N ALA A 60 2.12 -7.05 3.35
CA ALA A 60 1.72 -7.34 4.73
C ALA A 60 1.63 -8.84 5.08
N GLY A 61 1.78 -9.74 4.10
CA GLY A 61 1.64 -11.19 4.34
C GLY A 61 0.21 -11.71 4.19
N ASP A 62 -0.74 -10.89 3.69
CA ASP A 62 -2.04 -11.37 3.21
C ASP A 62 -1.89 -11.96 1.80
N ALA A 63 -0.86 -12.78 1.59
CA ALA A 63 -0.81 -13.71 0.47
C ALA A 63 -1.81 -14.83 0.82
N PRO A 64 -2.95 -14.96 0.13
CA PRO A 64 -3.87 -16.05 0.40
C PRO A 64 -3.17 -17.36 0.03
N GLY A 65 -2.61 -18.08 1.01
CA GLY A 65 -2.17 -19.45 0.78
C GLY A 65 -0.88 -19.97 1.42
N ARG A 66 -0.26 -19.32 2.40
CA ARG A 66 0.81 -20.02 3.17
C ARG A 66 0.21 -20.74 4.37
N ARG A 67 -0.36 -21.94 4.16
CA ARG A 67 -0.51 -22.90 5.28
C ARG A 67 0.91 -23.20 5.80
N PRO A 68 1.24 -23.00 7.08
CA PRO A 68 2.36 -23.71 7.65
C PRO A 68 1.96 -25.19 7.69
N GLY A 69 2.46 -25.98 6.75
CA GLY A 69 2.40 -27.43 6.85
C GLY A 69 3.14 -27.82 8.12
N GLY A 70 2.39 -28.30 9.11
CA GLY A 70 2.93 -28.85 10.34
C GLY A 70 3.82 -30.04 10.03
N THR A 71 4.98 -30.07 10.69
CA THR A 71 5.79 -31.26 10.89
C THR A 71 5.07 -32.26 11.79
#